data_AF-X1PYX8-F1
#
_entry.id   AF-X1PYX8-F1
#
_cell.length_a   1.000
_cell.length_b   1.000
_cell.length_c   1.000
_cell.angle_alpha   90.00
_cell.angle_beta   90.00
_cell.angle_gamma   90.00
#
_symmetry.space_group_name_H-M   'P 1'
#
loop_
_entity.id
_entity.type
_entity.pdbx_description
1 polymer ?
#
loop_
_entity_poly.entity_id
_entity_poly.type
_entity_poly.pdbx_seq_one_letter_code
_entity_poly.pdbx_strand_id
1 'polypeptide(L)'
;HEMKEAIEDNANQEIPILERNLSTLSTIGNITPLLGLLGTVFGMVKAFNVIAVMGVGKPEALAGGISEALLTTAFGLSIAIPTIVVYNYLSHRVDKLIRDMEVDCVDLIDLLTYQETNSGGIIRNSLSQGGEAEYEISSSE
;
A
#
# COMPACT_ATOMS: atom_id res chain seq x y z
N HIS A 1 -17.22 -11.45 -17.30
CA HIS A 1 -15.92 -10.88 -17.72
C HIS A 1 -15.92 -9.37 -17.48
N GLU A 2 -16.90 -8.63 -18.01
CA GLU A 2 -17.07 -7.18 -17.78
C GLU A 2 -17.13 -6.78 -16.30
N MET A 3 -17.84 -7.54 -15.44
CA MET A 3 -17.93 -7.22 -14.01
C MET A 3 -16.58 -7.35 -13.27
N LYS A 4 -15.72 -8.28 -13.69
CA LYS A 4 -14.39 -8.48 -13.10
C LYS A 4 -13.46 -7.33 -13.48
N GLU A 5 -13.48 -6.95 -14.76
CA GLU A 5 -12.69 -5.84 -15.30
C GLU A 5 -13.09 -4.50 -14.64
N ALA A 6 -14.40 -4.27 -14.46
CA ALA A 6 -14.88 -3.09 -13.75
C ALA A 6 -14.42 -3.04 -12.28
N ILE A 7 -14.36 -4.18 -11.58
CA ILE A 7 -13.87 -4.25 -10.19
C ILE A 7 -12.35 -3.99 -10.15
N GLU A 8 -11.57 -4.59 -11.05
CA GLU A 8 -10.12 -4.36 -11.15
C GLU A 8 -9.80 -2.88 -11.42
N ASP A 9 -10.54 -2.21 -12.31
CA ASP A 9 -10.38 -0.79 -12.60
C ASP A 9 -10.69 0.11 -11.40
N ASN A 10 -11.73 -0.22 -10.62
CA ASN A 10 -12.04 0.52 -9.39
C ASN A 10 -10.99 0.26 -8.30
N ALA A 11 -10.55 -0.99 -8.14
CA ALA A 11 -9.51 -1.35 -7.17
C ALA A 11 -8.21 -0.56 -7.45
N ASN A 12 -7.81 -0.43 -8.71
CA ASN A 12 -6.63 0.34 -9.11
C ASN A 12 -6.73 1.85 -8.78
N GLN A 13 -7.94 2.40 -8.65
CA GLN A 13 -8.15 3.79 -8.24
C GLN A 13 -8.13 3.95 -6.71
N GLU A 14 -8.60 2.93 -5.98
CA GLU A 14 -8.69 2.96 -4.52
C GLU A 14 -7.37 2.59 -3.83
N ILE A 15 -6.62 1.60 -4.34
CA ILE A 15 -5.33 1.13 -3.76
C ILE A 15 -4.37 2.30 -3.48
N PRO A 16 -4.11 3.24 -4.42
CA PRO A 16 -3.22 4.37 -4.16
C PRO A 16 -3.68 5.27 -3.02
N ILE A 17 -4.99 5.37 -2.77
CA ILE A 17 -5.58 6.16 -1.68
C ILE A 17 -5.26 5.51 -0.34
N LEU A 18 -5.35 4.17 -0.26
CA LEU A 18 -4.93 3.40 0.92
C LEU A 18 -3.43 3.53 1.19
N GLU A 19 -2.61 3.55 0.15
CA GLU A 19 -1.14 3.63 0.26
C GLU A 19 -0.60 5.07 0.47
N ARG A 20 -1.40 6.11 0.23
CA ARG A 20 -0.96 7.51 0.23
C ARG A 20 -0.16 7.92 1.46
N ASN A 21 -0.61 7.50 2.64
CA ASN A 21 0.07 7.84 3.90
C ASN A 21 1.38 7.05 4.10
N LEU A 22 1.48 5.85 3.53
CA LEU A 22 2.68 5.01 3.57
C LEU A 22 3.81 5.63 2.74
N SER A 23 3.49 6.15 1.56
CA SER A 23 4.46 6.82 0.69
C SER A 23 5.15 8.01 1.39
N THR A 24 4.38 8.79 2.16
CA THR A 24 4.92 9.89 2.98
C THR A 24 5.85 9.36 4.06
N LEU A 25 5.47 8.27 4.75
CA LEU A 25 6.26 7.69 5.82
C LEU A 25 7.58 7.09 5.31
N SER A 26 7.56 6.43 4.15
CA SER A 26 8.75 5.97 3.43
C SER A 26 9.68 7.13 3.09
N THR A 27 9.13 8.22 2.57
CA THR A 27 9.89 9.42 2.22
C THR A 27 10.60 10.00 3.44
N ILE A 28 9.90 10.11 4.58
CA ILE A 28 10.49 10.58 5.84
C ILE A 28 11.63 9.65 6.27
N GLY A 29 11.39 8.33 6.30
CA GLY A 29 12.41 7.34 6.68
C GLY A 29 13.69 7.42 5.84
N ASN A 30 13.56 7.75 4.55
CA ASN A 30 14.70 7.91 3.63
C ASN A 30 15.39 9.28 3.75
N ILE A 31 14.66 10.36 4.00
CA ILE A 31 15.22 11.73 4.11
C ILE A 31 15.88 11.96 5.46
N THR A 32 15.37 11.37 6.55
CA THR A 32 15.88 11.61 7.91
C THR A 32 17.39 11.31 8.07
N PRO A 33 17.96 10.19 7.57
CA PRO A 33 19.41 9.96 7.62
C PRO A 33 20.21 11.01 6.84
N LEU A 34 19.68 11.46 5.70
CA LEU A 34 20.32 12.49 4.87
C LEU A 34 20.36 13.84 5.61
N LEU A 35 19.32 14.16 6.39
CA LEU A 35 19.32 15.33 7.28
C LEU A 35 20.33 15.20 8.42
N GLY A 36 20.50 13.99 9.00
CA GLY A 36 21.54 13.73 9.99
C GLY A 36 22.95 13.93 9.42
N LEU A 37 23.19 13.44 8.21
CA LEU A 37 24.43 13.66 7.48
C LEU A 37 24.65 15.15 7.18
N LEU A 38 23.62 15.88 6.76
CA LEU A 38 23.69 17.34 6.57
C LEU A 38 24.10 18.05 7.86
N GLY A 39 23.60 17.61 9.02
CA GLY A 39 24.02 18.09 10.33
C GLY A 39 25.51 17.94 10.59
N THR A 40 26.12 16.84 10.13
CA THR A 40 27.59 16.66 10.24
C THR A 40 28.35 17.71 9.47
N VAL A 41 27.88 18.08 8.28
CA VAL A 41 28.51 19.10 7.44
C VAL A 41 28.47 20.44 8.16
N PHE A 42 27.32 20.81 8.74
CA PHE A 42 27.20 22.03 9.53
C PHE A 42 28.11 22.03 10.77
N GLY A 43 28.18 20.92 11.51
CA GLY A 43 29.07 20.79 12.68
C GLY A 43 30.54 20.93 12.32
N MET A 44 30.96 20.32 11.20
CA MET A 44 32.32 20.45 10.68
C MET A 44 32.64 21.87 10.20
N VAL A 45 31.70 22.55 9.54
CA VAL A 45 31.86 23.95 9.14
C VAL A 45 32.06 24.86 10.35
N LYS A 46 31.27 24.66 11.42
CA LYS A 46 31.46 25.38 12.69
C LYS A 46 32.83 25.11 13.28
N ALA A 47 33.28 23.85 13.30
CA ALA A 47 34.57 23.47 13.85
C ALA A 47 35.75 24.13 13.09
N PHE A 48 35.68 24.20 11.75
CA PHE A 48 36.67 24.90 10.95
C PHE A 48 36.63 26.43 11.11
N ASN A 49 35.45 27.01 11.31
CA ASN A 49 35.33 28.44 11.59
C ASN A 49 36.02 28.81 12.91
N VAL A 50 35.87 27.98 13.94
CA VAL A 50 36.56 28.15 15.22
C VAL A 50 38.07 28.12 15.05
N ILE A 51 38.61 27.20 14.25
CA ILE A 51 40.04 27.15 13.92
C ILE A 51 40.47 28.44 13.19
N ALA A 52 39.68 28.92 12.23
CA ALA A 52 40.00 30.12 11.46
C ALA A 52 40.07 31.39 12.34
N VAL A 53 39.25 31.48 13.39
CA VAL A 53 39.20 32.64 14.30
C VAL A 53 40.18 32.53 15.46
N MET A 54 40.28 31.36 16.10
CA MET A 54 41.08 31.16 17.32
C MET A 54 42.48 30.58 17.07
N GLY A 55 42.78 30.18 15.83
CA GLY A 55 43.98 29.44 15.49
C GLY A 55 43.93 27.98 15.97
N VAL A 56 44.94 27.18 15.59
CA VAL A 56 45.01 25.73 15.87
C VAL A 56 45.22 25.42 17.37
N GLY A 57 45.36 26.44 18.23
CA GLY A 57 45.80 26.30 19.63
C GLY A 57 44.76 25.79 20.64
N LYS A 58 43.49 25.57 20.25
CA LYS A 58 42.42 25.08 21.16
C LYS A 58 41.75 23.80 20.64
N PRO A 59 42.38 22.63 20.81
CA PRO A 59 41.84 21.36 20.33
C PRO A 59 40.52 20.96 21.01
N GLU A 60 40.21 21.46 22.21
CA GLU A 60 38.95 21.17 22.89
C GLU A 60 37.74 21.71 22.12
N ALA A 61 37.87 22.90 21.52
CA ALA A 61 36.79 23.51 20.77
C ALA A 61 36.53 22.79 19.43
N LEU A 62 37.59 22.28 18.80
CA LEU A 62 37.49 21.42 17.62
C LEU A 62 36.78 20.09 17.96
N ALA A 63 37.17 19.45 19.06
CA ALA A 63 36.54 18.21 19.53
C ALA A 63 35.04 18.40 19.81
N GLY A 64 34.65 19.57 20.33
CA GLY A 64 33.24 19.94 20.53
C GLY A 64 32.43 19.95 19.23
N GLY A 65 32.94 20.60 18.18
CA GLY A 65 32.24 20.66 16.88
C GLY A 65 32.12 19.30 16.17
N ILE A 66 33.13 18.44 16.31
CA ILE A 66 33.09 17.06 15.80
C ILE A 66 32.08 16.23 16.59
N SER A 67 32.04 16.38 17.92
CA SER A 67 31.05 15.69 18.75
C SER A 67 29.62 16.12 18.42
N GLU A 68 29.38 17.41 18.18
CA GLU A 68 28.09 17.93 17.73
C GLU A 68 27.69 17.32 16.38
N ALA A 69 28.63 17.26 15.42
CA ALA A 69 28.41 16.62 14.13
C ALA A 69 27.97 15.15 14.30
N LEU A 70 28.69 14.35 15.08
CA LEU A 70 28.36 12.94 15.31
C LEU A 70 26.98 12.76 15.98
N LEU A 71 26.63 13.65 16.91
CA LEU A 71 25.35 13.60 17.61
C LEU A 71 24.17 13.83 16.63
N THR A 72 24.30 14.73 15.66
CA THR A 72 23.26 14.94 14.63
C THR A 72 23.02 13.70 13.75
N THR A 73 24.06 12.92 13.45
CA THR A 73 23.91 11.64 12.75
C THR A 73 23.20 10.60 13.62
N ALA A 74 23.57 10.52 14.90
CA ALA A 74 22.92 9.60 15.84
C ALA A 74 21.41 9.90 15.93
N PHE A 75 21.01 11.17 15.98
CA PHE A 75 19.59 11.55 15.95
C PHE A 75 18.90 11.19 14.63
N GLY A 76 19.53 11.45 13.49
CA GLY A 76 18.99 11.09 12.17
C GLY A 76 18.71 9.59 12.06
N LEU A 77 19.65 8.76 12.52
CA LEU A 77 19.47 7.30 12.54
C LEU A 77 18.43 6.85 13.57
N SER A 78 18.40 7.48 14.74
CA SER A 78 17.46 7.14 15.82
C SER A 78 16.00 7.37 15.42
N ILE A 79 15.73 8.31 14.51
CA ILE A 79 14.38 8.56 13.96
C ILE A 79 14.12 7.70 12.73
N ALA A 80 15.13 7.50 11.86
CA ALA A 80 14.97 6.74 10.62
C ALA A 80 14.64 5.25 10.86
N ILE A 81 15.36 4.59 11.79
CA ILE A 81 15.17 3.17 12.11
C ILE A 81 13.71 2.86 12.49
N PRO A 82 13.12 3.48 13.53
CA PRO A 82 11.74 3.19 13.91
C PRO A 82 10.75 3.60 12.82
N THR A 83 11.00 4.69 12.08
CA THR A 83 10.13 5.12 10.98
C THR A 83 10.02 4.05 9.90
N ILE A 84 11.16 3.47 9.48
CA ILE A 84 11.20 2.42 8.46
C ILE A 84 10.54 1.13 8.98
N VAL A 85 10.74 0.77 10.25
CA VAL A 85 10.09 -0.39 10.87
C VAL A 85 8.57 -0.24 10.84
N VAL A 86 8.05 0.93 11.23
CA VAL A 86 6.61 1.22 11.21
C VAL A 86 6.07 1.24 9.78
N TYR A 87 6.78 1.86 8.84
CA TYR A 87 6.43 1.84 7.41
C TYR A 87 6.28 0.40 6.90
N ASN A 88 7.27 -0.46 7.16
CA ASN A 88 7.21 -1.85 6.74
C ASN A 88 6.00 -2.55 7.36
N TYR A 89 5.77 -2.41 8.67
CA TYR A 89 4.63 -3.04 9.34
C TYR A 89 3.28 -2.59 8.76
N LEU A 90 3.09 -1.28 8.55
CA LEU A 90 1.86 -0.74 7.97
C LEU A 90 1.69 -1.13 6.50
N SER A 91 2.76 -1.14 5.70
CA SER A 91 2.72 -1.57 4.29
C SER A 91 2.23 -3.01 4.18
N HIS A 92 2.80 -3.93 4.96
CA HIS A 92 2.35 -5.32 4.97
C HIS A 92 0.88 -5.45 5.41
N ARG A 93 0.40 -4.56 6.29
CA ARG A 93 -1.00 -4.54 6.73
C ARG A 93 -1.94 -4.07 5.62
N VAL A 94 -1.55 -3.05 4.87
CA VAL A 94 -2.30 -2.55 3.70
C VAL A 94 -2.32 -3.59 2.59
N ASP A 95 -1.18 -4.20 2.27
CA ASP A 95 -1.12 -5.26 1.24
C ASP A 95 -2.01 -6.45 1.61
N LYS A 96 -2.08 -6.79 2.91
CA LYS A 96 -3.00 -7.82 3.39
C LYS A 96 -4.45 -7.42 3.17
N LEU A 97 -4.82 -6.18 3.49
CA LEU A 97 -6.19 -5.68 3.30
C LEU A 97 -6.59 -5.69 1.82
N ILE A 98 -5.68 -5.29 0.92
CA ILE A 98 -5.91 -5.33 -0.53
C ILE A 98 -6.17 -6.76 -0.99
N ARG A 99 -5.34 -7.72 -0.57
CA ARG A 99 -5.53 -9.14 -0.91
C ARG A 99 -6.84 -9.71 -0.36
N ASP A 100 -7.18 -9.37 0.89
CA ASP A 100 -8.43 -9.83 1.50
C ASP A 100 -9.63 -9.28 0.69
N MET A 101 -9.59 -8.01 0.26
CA MET A 101 -10.61 -7.42 -0.62
C MET A 101 -10.69 -8.09 -2.00
N GLU A 102 -9.55 -8.41 -2.63
CA GLU A 102 -9.52 -9.09 -3.93
C GLU A 102 -10.20 -10.46 -3.87
N VAL A 103 -9.93 -11.23 -2.80
CA VAL A 103 -10.55 -12.55 -2.58
C VAL A 103 -12.06 -12.40 -2.38
N ASP A 104 -12.48 -11.49 -1.50
CA ASP A 104 -13.91 -11.25 -1.22
C ASP A 104 -14.68 -10.83 -2.48
N CYS A 105 -14.07 -10.01 -3.35
CA CYS A 105 -14.66 -9.60 -4.63
C CYS A 105 -14.82 -10.78 -5.60
N VAL A 106 -13.84 -11.66 -5.68
CA VAL A 106 -13.92 -12.86 -6.54
C VAL A 106 -15.03 -13.79 -6.05
N ASP A 107 -15.10 -14.07 -4.75
CA ASP A 107 -16.13 -14.92 -4.16
C ASP A 107 -17.54 -14.35 -4.41
N LEU A 108 -17.69 -13.02 -4.35
CA LEU A 108 -18.95 -12.34 -4.62
C LEU A 108 -19.36 -12.45 -6.11
N ILE A 109 -18.41 -12.32 -7.04
CA ILE A 109 -18.66 -12.51 -8.47
C ILE A 109 -19.14 -13.94 -8.75
N ASP A 110 -18.49 -14.93 -8.14
CA ASP A 110 -18.84 -16.35 -8.32
C ASP A 110 -20.25 -16.64 -7.80
N LEU A 111 -20.61 -16.09 -6.63
CA LEU A 111 -21.95 -16.22 -6.05
C LEU A 111 -23.03 -15.59 -6.95
N LEU A 112 -22.79 -14.37 -7.46
CA LEU A 112 -23.75 -13.68 -8.34
C LEU A 112 -23.90 -14.41 -9.69
N THR A 113 -22.80 -14.88 -10.26
CA THR A 113 -22.81 -15.66 -11.51
C THR A 113 -23.54 -16.99 -11.33
N TYR A 114 -23.41 -17.62 -10.16
CA TYR A 114 -24.14 -18.83 -9.81
C TYR A 114 -25.66 -18.59 -9.71
N GLN A 115 -26.10 -17.46 -9.14
CA GLN A 115 -27.53 -17.12 -9.05
C GLN A 115 -28.18 -16.83 -10.41
N GLU A 116 -27.48 -16.15 -11.33
CA GLU A 116 -27.98 -15.93 -12.69
C GLU A 116 -28.18 -17.24 -13.44
N THR A 117 -27.22 -18.17 -13.30
CA THR A 117 -27.28 -19.49 -13.94
C THR A 117 -28.45 -20.33 -13.41
N ASN A 118 -28.70 -20.30 -12.10
CA ASN A 118 -29.79 -21.06 -11.48
C ASN A 118 -31.18 -20.45 -11.77
N SER A 119 -31.28 -19.12 -11.86
CA SER A 119 -32.55 -18.43 -12.19
C SER A 119 -32.94 -18.60 -13.66
N GLY A 120 -31.98 -18.65 -14.58
CA GLY A 120 -32.24 -18.95 -16.00
C GLY A 120 -32.72 -20.39 -16.27
N GLY A 121 -32.35 -21.34 -15.41
CA GLY A 121 -32.78 -22.74 -15.50
C GLY A 121 -34.26 -22.95 -15.15
N ILE A 122 -34.79 -22.23 -14.16
CA ILE A 122 -36.19 -22.36 -13.74
C ILE A 122 -37.15 -21.85 -14.81
N ILE A 123 -36.83 -20.74 -15.48
CA ILE A 123 -37.69 -20.19 -16.55
C ILE A 123 -37.71 -21.11 -17.77
N ARG A 124 -36.55 -21.66 -18.18
CA ARG A 124 -36.49 -22.61 -19.31
C ARG A 124 -37.25 -23.91 -19.03
N ASN A 125 -37.17 -24.43 -17.82
CA ASN A 125 -37.87 -25.68 -17.47
C ASN A 125 -39.40 -25.48 -17.40
N SER A 126 -39.87 -24.29 -17.00
CA SER A 126 -41.30 -23.94 -17.01
C SER A 126 -41.90 -23.76 -18.41
N LEU A 127 -41.09 -23.33 -19.39
CA LEU A 127 -41.51 -23.23 -20.80
C LEU A 127 -41.50 -24.59 -21.52
N SER A 128 -40.69 -25.54 -21.07
CA SER A 128 -40.65 -26.91 -21.61
C SER A 128 -41.85 -27.77 -21.18
N GLN A 129 -42.45 -27.50 -20.01
CA GLN A 129 -43.63 -28.25 -19.53
C GLN A 129 -44.97 -27.73 -20.07
N GLY A 130 -44.97 -26.63 -20.84
CA GLY A 130 -46.18 -26.07 -21.46
C GLY A 130 -46.48 -26.53 -22.89
N GLY A 131 -45.69 -27.45 -23.45
CA GLY A 131 -45.69 -27.78 -24.88
C GLY A 131 -46.28 -29.14 -25.29
N GLU A 132 -46.56 -30.04 -24.35
CA GLU A 132 -47.08 -31.39 -24.67
C GLU A 132 -48.53 -31.56 -24.19
N ALA A 133 -49.46 -30.97 -24.93
CA ALA A 133 -50.83 -31.47 -25.01
C ALA A 133 -51.12 -31.77 -26.48
N GLU A 134 -50.36 -32.74 -27.02
CA GLU A 134 -50.63 -33.32 -28.32
C GLU A 134 -51.87 -34.21 -28.19
N TYR A 135 -52.94 -33.76 -28.85
CA TYR A 135 -54.21 -34.44 -28.95
C TYR A 135 -54.04 -35.66 -29.86
N GLU A 136 -53.72 -36.78 -29.25
CA GLU A 136 -53.88 -38.12 -29.82
C GLU A 136 -55.05 -38.74 -29.02
N ILE A 137 -56.12 -39.28 -29.62
CA ILE A 137 -56.12 -40.50 -30.43
C ILE A 137 -57.49 -40.64 -31.15
N SER A 138 -57.41 -41.28 -32.32
CA SER A 138 -58.42 -42.13 -33.00
C SER A 138 -59.46 -41.49 -33.91
N SER A 139 -59.16 -41.60 -35.20
CA SER A 139 -60.10 -42.02 -36.24
C SER A 139 -60.86 -43.29 -35.84
N SER A 140 -62.18 -43.35 -36.02
CA SER A 140 -62.97 -44.43 -36.65
C SER A 140 -64.47 -44.26 -36.39
N GLU A 141 -65.25 -44.45 -37.46
CA GLU A 141 -66.72 -44.50 -37.60
C GLU A 141 -67.49 -43.18 -37.81
#